data_AF-A0A0W8F6J9-F1
#
_entry.id   AF-A0A0W8F6J9-F1
#
_cell.length_a   1.000
_cell.length_b   1.000
_cell.length_c   1.000
_cell.angle_alpha   90.00
_cell.angle_beta   90.00
_cell.angle_gamma   90.00
#
_symmetry.space_group_name_H-M   'P 1'
#
loop_
_entity.id
_entity.type
_entity.pdbx_description
1 polymer ?
#
loop_
_entity_poly.entity_id
_entity_poly.type
_entity_poly.pdbx_seq_one_letter_code
_entity_poly.pdbx_strand_id
1 'polypeptide(L)' 'MNELSQRDSAIFILPGGIAWDEGKNKEAIEVARVFLDSGVPVAAICGATAGLARGGLLDCRRHL' A
#
# COMPACT_ATOMS: atom_id res chain seq x y z
N MET A 1 16.87 -1.11 11.37
CA MET A 1 15.66 -0.74 10.62
C MET A 1 15.16 -2.05 10.03
N ASN A 2 14.10 -2.62 10.60
CA ASN A 2 13.70 -4.00 10.31
C ASN A 2 13.53 -4.23 8.80
N GLU A 3 14.11 -5.33 8.34
CA GLU A 3 14.09 -5.77 6.94
C GLU A 3 12.67 -6.19 6.56
N LEU A 4 11.87 -5.24 6.09
CA LEU A 4 10.56 -5.55 5.51
C LEU A 4 10.80 -6.31 4.20
N SER A 5 10.54 -7.61 4.23
CA SER A 5 10.69 -8.51 3.09
C SER A 5 9.32 -9.00 2.64
N GLN A 6 8.99 -8.75 1.38
CA GLN A 6 7.81 -9.31 0.75
C GLN A 6 7.90 -10.83 0.62
N ARG A 7 9.11 -11.40 0.57
CA ARG A 7 9.31 -12.85 0.46
C ARG A 7 8.90 -13.61 1.73
N ASP A 8 8.98 -12.94 2.87
CA ASP A 8 8.67 -13.51 4.19
C ASP A 8 7.26 -13.11 4.68
N SER A 9 6.45 -12.50 3.80
CA SER A 9 5.16 -11.92 4.15
C SER A 9 4.02 -12.55 3.35
N ALA A 10 2.94 -12.91 4.05
CA ALA A 10 1.71 -13.39 3.40
C ALA A 10 0.83 -12.25 2.85
N ILE A 11 0.88 -11.07 3.47
CA ILE A 11 0.10 -9.88 3.11
C ILE A 11 0.75 -8.63 3.68
N PHE A 12 0.64 -7.50 2.98
CA PHE A 12 0.99 -6.18 3.52
C PHE A 12 -0.28 -5.37 3.81
N ILE A 13 -0.37 -4.82 5.02
CA ILE A 13 -1.59 -4.14 5.50
C ILE A 13 -1.26 -2.68 5.77
N LEU A 14 -1.99 -1.77 5.12
CA LEU A 14 -1.88 -0.33 5.28
C LEU A 14 -3.06 0.21 6.10
N PRO A 15 -2.84 0.59 7.37
CA PRO A 15 -3.88 1.24 8.15
C PRO A 15 -4.12 2.66 7.65
N GLY A 16 -5.35 3.14 7.82
CA GLY A 16 -5.70 4.52 7.54
C GLY A 16 -5.19 5.50 8.59
N GLY A 17 -5.66 6.75 8.48
CA GLY A 17 -5.29 7.83 9.40
C GLY A 17 -5.08 9.15 8.66
N ILE A 18 -5.07 10.25 9.41
CA ILE A 18 -4.98 11.61 8.86
C ILE A 18 -3.70 11.88 8.04
N ALA A 19 -2.63 11.13 8.32
CA ALA A 19 -1.34 11.29 7.64
C ALA A 19 -1.44 11.09 6.11
N TRP A 20 -2.38 10.26 5.64
CA TRP A 20 -2.61 10.05 4.22
C TRP A 20 -3.18 11.28 3.52
N ASP A 21 -4.00 12.07 4.22
CA ASP A 21 -4.61 13.30 3.68
C ASP A 21 -3.62 14.47 3.71
N GLU A 22 -2.67 14.43 4.65
CA GLU A 22 -1.53 15.35 4.70
C GLU A 22 -0.45 15.03 3.65
N GLY A 23 -0.66 14.01 2.81
CA GLY A 23 0.29 13.59 1.78
C GLY A 23 1.56 12.94 2.34
N LYS A 24 1.53 12.46 3.58
CA LYS A 24 2.59 11.65 4.20
C LYS A 24 2.47 10.19 3.72
N ASN A 25 3.37 9.31 4.17
CA ASN A 25 3.39 7.88 3.85
C ASN A 25 3.61 7.55 2.36
N LYS A 26 4.28 8.43 1.60
CA LYS A 26 4.57 8.18 0.17
C LYS A 26 5.43 6.94 -0.01
N GLU A 27 6.38 6.72 0.88
CA GLU A 27 7.24 5.54 0.89
C GLU A 27 6.43 4.24 1.01
N ALA A 28 5.30 4.26 1.72
CA ALA A 28 4.43 3.09 1.86
C ALA A 28 3.75 2.69 0.54
N ILE A 29 3.58 3.63 -0.39
CA ILE A 29 3.06 3.35 -1.74
C ILE A 29 4.09 2.58 -2.56
N GLU A 30 5.36 2.99 -2.50
CA GLU A 30 6.46 2.29 -3.18
C GLU A 30 6.65 0.88 -2.61
N VAL A 31 6.56 0.73 -1.28
CA VAL A 31 6.57 -0.59 -0.64
C VAL A 31 5.38 -1.43 -1.10
N ALA A 32 4.17 -0.86 -1.14
CA ALA A 32 3.00 -1.60 -1.63
C ALA A 32 3.18 -2.08 -3.08
N ARG A 33 3.82 -1.28 -3.94
CA ARG A 33 4.15 -1.66 -5.32
C ARG A 33 5.09 -2.87 -5.34
N VAL A 34 6.16 -2.85 -4.54
CA VAL A 34 7.10 -3.99 -4.43
C VAL A 34 6.39 -5.28 -4.02
N PHE A 35 5.46 -5.20 -3.06
CA PHE A 35 4.68 -6.37 -2.62
C PHE A 35 3.78 -6.90 -3.74
N LEU A 36 3.05 -6.01 -4.42
CA LEU A 36 2.16 -6.38 -5.53
C LEU A 36 2.91 -6.97 -6.71
N ASP A 37 4.05 -6.38 -7.09
CA ASP A 37 4.91 -6.86 -8.17
C ASP A 37 5.51 -8.24 -7.85
N SER A 38 5.62 -8.57 -6.56
CA SER A 38 6.06 -9.89 -6.09
C SER A 38 4.90 -10.88 -5.87
N GLY A 39 3.67 -10.52 -6.25
CA GLY A 39 2.48 -11.36 -6.09
C GLY A 39 1.95 -11.44 -4.65
N VAL A 40 2.48 -10.64 -3.72
CA VAL A 40 2.00 -10.60 -2.33
C VAL A 40 0.83 -9.62 -2.24
N PRO A 41 -0.33 -10.04 -1.68
CA PRO A 41 -1.47 -9.18 -1.54
C PRO A 41 -1.19 -7.94 -0.69
N VAL A 42 -1.87 -6.84 -1.02
CA VAL A 42 -1.90 -5.61 -0.21
C VAL A 42 -3.34 -5.32 0.19
N ALA A 43 -3.57 -5.10 1.48
CA ALA A 43 -4.84 -4.61 2.03
C ALA A 43 -4.65 -3.17 2.53
N ALA A 44 -5.65 -2.32 2.31
CA ALA A 44 -5.65 -0.94 2.78
C ALA A 44 -7.04 -0.54 3.25
N ILE A 45 -7.11 0.38 4.23
CA ILE A 45 -8.37 0.88 4.79
C ILE A 45 -8.36 2.40 5.00
N CYS A 46 -9.53 3.04 4.88
CA CYS A 46 -9.70 4.50 5.07
C CYS A 46 -8.73 5.29 4.17
N GLY A 47 -8.07 6.35 4.64
CA GLY A 47 -7.20 7.21 3.84
C GLY A 47 -6.07 6.48 3.08
N ALA A 48 -5.67 5.29 3.52
CA ALA A 48 -4.68 4.47 2.81
C ALA A 48 -5.19 4.02 1.42
N THR A 49 -6.49 3.78 1.27
CA THR A 49 -7.10 3.43 -0.03
C THR A 49 -6.96 4.58 -1.03
N ALA A 50 -7.20 5.82 -0.57
CA ALA A 50 -6.97 7.02 -1.37
C ALA A 50 -5.47 7.21 -1.69
N GLY A 51 -4.58 6.87 -0.75
CA GLY A 51 -3.14 6.82 -0.99
C GLY A 51 -2.78 5.87 -2.15
N LEU A 52 -3.28 4.63 -2.13
CA LEU A 52 -3.06 3.65 -3.20
C LEU A 52 -3.63 4.12 -4.54
N ALA A 53 -4.82 4.73 -4.54
CA ALA A 53 -5.44 5.30 -5.75
C ALA A 53 -4.59 6.41 -6.35
N ARG A 54 -4.15 7.38 -5.55
CA ARG A 54 -3.26 8.48 -5.99
C ARG A 54 -1.92 7.98 -6.52
N GLY A 55 -1.43 6.85 -6.01
CA GLY A 55 -0.23 6.17 -6.50
C GLY A 55 -0.43 5.34 -7.78
N GLY A 56 -1.65 5.24 -8.30
CA GLY A 56 -1.99 4.45 -9.49
C GLY A 56 -2.04 2.93 -9.24
N LEU A 57 -2.00 2.48 -7.98
CA LEU A 57 -1.96 1.04 -7.66
C LEU A 57 -3.32 0.36 -7.85
N LEU A 58 -4.39 1.15 -8.05
CA LEU A 58 -5.75 0.67 -8.24
C LEU A 58 -6.24 0.78 -9.68
N ASP A 59 -5.54 1.49 -10.58
CA ASP A 59 -6.00 1.83 -11.93
C ASP A 59 -6.43 0.64 -12.78
N CYS A 60 -5.69 -0.48 -12.65
CA CYS A 60 -5.93 -1.72 -13.40
C CYS A 60 -6.54 -2.82 -12.54
N ARG A 61 -7.06 -2.51 -11.35
CA ARG A 61 -7.56 -3.51 -10.41
C ARG A 61 -8.99 -3.18 -10.02
N ARG A 62 -9.81 -4.21 -9.84
CA ARG A 62 -11.16 -4.01 -9.33
C ARG A 62 -11.08 -3.46 -7.91
N HIS A 63 -11.68 -2.30 -7.70
CA HIS A 63 -11.83 -1.63 -6.42
C HIS A 63 -13.25 -1.04 -6.35
N LEU A 64 -13.73 -0.78 -5.13
CA LEU A 64 -14.99 -0.08 -4.88
C LEU A 64 -14.74 1.44 -4.79
#